data_AF-A0A8T2T184-F1
#
_entry.id   AF-A0A8T2T184-F1
#
_cell.length_a   1.000
_cell.length_b   1.000
_cell.length_c   1.000
_cell.angle_alpha   90.00
_cell.angle_beta   90.00
_cell.angle_gamma   90.00
#
_symmetry.space_group_name_H-M   'P 1'
#
loop_
_entity.id
_entity.type
_entity.pdbx_description
1 polymer ?
#
loop_
_entity_poly.entity_id
_entity_poly.type
_entity_poly.pdbx_seq_one_letter_code
_entity_poly.pdbx_strand_id
1 'polypeptide(L)'
;MLTMEPELQQEQQDKVSRLILWLETNRVQLRVSTIKKSETRQAGLGVFARCCTSEGVLMVTPLHLAITPMSVLQDPEFGNLYAKLFELGEVDDRLLMILFLMVERVRGSSSLWASYLDVLPADFGTPLWFTDEELEELHGTALYNATRMQLKNLRALFANKVKPFAEEMLSSVGVLEREIDFEVFLWANSIFWTRALNIPCPHSFVFPKQNLIGNNVDSEQCAPEPLGNGTILVNQESGLSVPRQGFQSLSESDSVKLCSFGDSIIEEMVDAPGCRNITDTIWVEGLVPGIDFCNHDPRGKSHWEVDGPEGPITGVPYSMYLKTEQPLSTDDEILISYGNKGNEELFFLYGFVIDDNPDDYFMVHFPSEALDKDPFGEVKSELLQKQNLTLRWLLARNFLQNGLFSSQRCKSPEALILDGKRCLGTFSWSGVRKPPSFLNQCVFPEETLAALRVIAMKERELQDVSCMLEELSQSRSKEPPTKDDVAAAVWEVCGNSRALQLLTDLIVSKLLELEEGTGTAKSDQEILLRYEAQENPSMSEKMKSCVIYRMGQKYLAKEFLHEAERLLELTIIEETAVGHEIHGYLAPTYRD
;
A
#
# COMPACT_ATOMS: atom_id res chain seq x y z
N MET A 1 -8.17 14.49 -30.22
CA MET A 1 -7.13 13.56 -30.71
C MET A 1 -6.09 14.36 -31.48
N LEU A 2 -5.01 14.77 -30.81
CA LEU A 2 -3.81 15.21 -31.52
C LEU A 2 -3.11 13.93 -32.00
N THR A 3 -3.25 13.61 -33.28
CA THR A 3 -2.50 12.53 -33.91
C THR A 3 -1.01 12.82 -33.74
N MET A 4 -0.30 11.97 -33.00
CA MET A 4 1.17 12.03 -32.95
C MET A 4 1.71 12.05 -34.37
N GLU A 5 2.69 12.91 -34.63
CA GLU A 5 3.30 13.03 -35.95
C GLU A 5 3.78 11.64 -36.46
N PRO A 6 3.62 11.31 -37.75
CA PRO A 6 3.94 9.99 -38.30
C PRO A 6 5.36 9.51 -37.97
N GLU A 7 6.31 10.44 -37.85
CA GLU A 7 7.72 10.17 -37.51
C GLU A 7 7.87 9.66 -36.07
N LEU A 8 7.17 10.25 -35.08
CA LEU A 8 7.16 9.77 -33.70
C LEU A 8 6.53 8.39 -33.56
N GLN A 9 5.50 8.09 -34.38
CA GLN A 9 4.87 6.77 -34.39
C GLN A 9 5.84 5.70 -34.92
N GLN A 10 6.57 6.02 -35.99
CA GLN A 10 7.57 5.13 -36.56
C GLN A 10 8.73 4.90 -35.57
N GLU A 11 9.23 5.95 -34.92
CA GLU A 11 10.30 5.82 -33.93
C GLU A 11 9.90 4.92 -32.75
N GLN A 12 8.68 5.08 -32.23
CA GLN A 12 8.16 4.23 -31.15
C GLN A 12 8.04 2.78 -31.59
N GLN A 13 7.56 2.54 -32.82
CA GLN A 13 7.44 1.19 -33.38
C GLN A 13 8.82 0.54 -33.55
N ASP A 14 9.83 1.31 -33.94
CA ASP A 14 11.21 0.84 -34.08
C ASP A 14 11.81 0.48 -32.71
N LYS A 15 11.54 1.29 -31.67
CA LYS A 15 11.94 0.99 -30.28
C LYS A 15 11.31 -0.31 -29.77
N VAL A 16 10.01 -0.50 -29.97
CA VAL A 16 9.29 -1.74 -29.58
C VAL A 16 9.83 -2.95 -30.35
N SER A 17 10.16 -2.78 -31.63
CA SER A 17 10.75 -3.87 -32.42
C SER A 17 12.13 -4.28 -31.90
N ARG A 18 12.96 -3.32 -31.47
CA ARG A 18 14.24 -3.60 -30.80
C ARG A 18 14.06 -4.30 -29.46
N LEU A 19 13.08 -3.87 -28.66
CA LEU A 19 12.72 -4.54 -27.42
C LEU A 19 12.36 -6.01 -27.65
N ILE A 20 11.46 -6.31 -28.59
CA ILE A 20 11.01 -7.68 -28.86
C ILE A 20 12.21 -8.56 -29.25
N LEU A 21 13.08 -8.06 -30.15
CA LEU A 21 14.29 -8.79 -30.54
C LEU A 21 15.23 -9.01 -29.35
N TRP A 22 15.40 -8.01 -28.49
CA TRP A 22 16.22 -8.12 -27.28
C TRP A 22 15.64 -9.13 -26.28
N LEU A 23 14.32 -9.15 -26.08
CA LEU A 23 13.63 -10.13 -25.23
C LEU A 23 13.89 -11.56 -25.74
N GLU A 24 13.67 -11.80 -27.04
CA GLU A 24 13.89 -13.12 -27.66
C GLU A 24 15.38 -13.54 -27.59
N THR A 25 16.30 -12.60 -27.80
CA THR A 25 17.76 -12.84 -27.66
C THR A 25 18.13 -13.24 -26.24
N ASN A 26 17.46 -12.66 -25.23
CA ASN A 26 17.60 -13.01 -23.82
C ASN A 26 16.67 -14.16 -23.38
N ARG A 27 16.20 -14.98 -24.34
CA ARG A 27 15.43 -16.22 -24.12
C ARG A 27 14.05 -16.03 -23.49
N VAL A 28 13.49 -14.82 -23.56
CA VAL A 28 12.06 -14.62 -23.27
C VAL A 28 11.25 -15.26 -24.39
N GLN A 29 10.27 -16.08 -24.02
CA GLN A 29 9.35 -16.70 -24.96
C GLN A 29 8.03 -15.93 -24.97
N LEU A 30 7.79 -15.13 -26.01
CA LEU A 30 6.53 -14.38 -26.15
C LEU A 30 5.32 -15.27 -26.47
N ARG A 31 5.51 -16.54 -26.85
CA ARG A 31 4.46 -17.52 -27.19
C ARG A 31 3.32 -16.91 -28.03
N VAL A 32 2.15 -16.74 -27.44
CA VAL A 32 0.92 -16.23 -28.07
C VAL A 32 0.67 -14.76 -27.75
N SER A 33 1.65 -14.05 -27.19
CA SER A 33 1.57 -12.64 -26.84
C SER A 33 2.55 -11.77 -27.66
N THR A 34 2.38 -10.47 -27.56
CA THR A 34 3.28 -9.44 -28.12
C THR A 34 3.17 -8.16 -27.30
N ILE A 35 4.12 -7.25 -27.46
CA ILE A 35 4.07 -5.91 -26.86
C ILE A 35 3.77 -4.90 -27.96
N LYS A 36 2.80 -4.02 -27.73
CA LYS A 36 2.47 -2.90 -28.63
C LYS A 36 1.90 -1.73 -27.84
N LYS A 37 1.71 -0.58 -28.50
CA LYS A 37 1.07 0.58 -27.89
C LYS A 37 -0.40 0.29 -27.60
N SER A 38 -0.89 0.67 -26.42
CA SER A 38 -2.30 0.63 -26.08
C SER A 38 -3.01 1.88 -26.62
N GLU A 39 -4.14 1.67 -27.29
CA GLU A 39 -4.97 2.75 -27.85
C GLU A 39 -6.01 3.26 -26.83
N THR A 40 -6.37 2.42 -25.86
CA THR A 40 -7.48 2.67 -24.92
C THR A 40 -7.01 3.16 -23.55
N ARG A 41 -5.74 2.94 -23.18
CA ARG A 41 -5.14 3.39 -21.92
C ARG A 41 -4.18 4.53 -22.19
N GLN A 42 -4.04 5.46 -21.23
CA GLN A 42 -3.20 6.67 -21.32
C GLN A 42 -1.82 6.36 -21.93
N ALA A 43 -1.71 6.52 -23.24
CA ALA A 43 -0.54 6.44 -24.13
C ALA A 43 0.65 5.54 -23.70
N GLY A 44 0.39 4.33 -23.20
CA GLY A 44 1.41 3.38 -22.75
C GLY A 44 1.64 2.21 -23.72
N LEU A 45 2.66 1.40 -23.43
CA LEU A 45 2.79 0.05 -23.99
C LEU A 45 1.94 -0.94 -23.18
N GLY A 46 1.49 -2.00 -23.82
CA GLY A 46 0.73 -3.08 -23.21
C GLY A 46 1.12 -4.44 -23.80
N VAL A 47 0.75 -5.51 -23.10
CA VAL A 47 0.86 -6.88 -23.61
C VAL A 47 -0.45 -7.28 -24.29
N PHE A 48 -0.37 -7.90 -25.46
CA PHE A 48 -1.54 -8.23 -26.28
C PHE A 48 -1.46 -9.65 -26.81
N ALA A 49 -2.62 -10.29 -26.99
CA ALA A 49 -2.73 -11.60 -27.62
C ALA A 49 -2.45 -11.50 -29.13
N ARG A 50 -1.52 -12.32 -29.64
CA ARG A 50 -1.17 -12.41 -31.07
C ARG A 50 -2.12 -13.31 -31.84
N CYS A 51 -2.76 -14.25 -31.16
CA CYS A 51 -3.73 -15.18 -31.74
C CYS A 51 -4.73 -15.62 -30.67
N CYS A 52 -5.87 -16.14 -31.10
CA CYS A 52 -6.87 -16.69 -30.20
C CYS A 52 -6.31 -17.86 -29.37
N THR A 53 -6.61 -17.88 -28.08
CA THR A 53 -6.26 -19.00 -27.17
C THR A 53 -7.40 -19.21 -26.19
N SER A 54 -7.61 -20.45 -25.74
CA SER A 54 -8.65 -20.77 -24.75
C SER A 54 -8.18 -20.55 -23.31
N GLU A 55 -6.93 -20.89 -23.01
CA GLU A 55 -6.26 -20.75 -21.71
C GLU A 55 -4.78 -21.10 -21.86
N GLY A 56 -3.96 -20.78 -20.86
CA GLY A 56 -2.59 -21.27 -20.74
C GLY A 56 -1.53 -20.17 -20.68
N VAL A 57 -0.28 -20.57 -20.93
CA VAL A 57 0.90 -19.71 -20.76
C VAL A 57 1.09 -18.82 -21.98
N LEU A 58 1.08 -17.51 -21.73
CA LEU A 58 1.09 -16.43 -22.71
C LEU A 58 2.50 -15.90 -22.98
N MET A 59 3.35 -15.84 -21.95
CA MET A 59 4.72 -15.35 -22.02
C MET A 59 5.56 -16.06 -20.95
N VAL A 60 6.85 -16.30 -21.21
CA VAL A 60 7.80 -16.86 -20.24
C VAL A 60 9.07 -16.02 -20.23
N THR A 61 9.44 -15.50 -19.06
CA THR A 61 10.65 -14.72 -18.81
C THR A 61 11.56 -15.49 -17.85
N PRO A 62 12.80 -15.85 -18.23
CA PRO A 62 13.76 -16.44 -17.30
C PRO A 62 14.02 -15.52 -16.11
N LEU A 63 14.05 -16.05 -14.88
CA LEU A 63 14.23 -15.24 -13.66
C LEU A 63 15.57 -14.51 -13.62
N HIS A 64 16.62 -15.04 -14.26
CA HIS A 64 17.92 -14.36 -14.32
C HIS A 64 17.89 -13.06 -15.16
N LEU A 65 16.85 -12.84 -15.96
CA LEU A 65 16.63 -11.59 -16.70
C LEU A 65 15.84 -10.56 -15.87
N ALA A 66 15.24 -10.97 -14.75
CA ALA A 66 14.56 -10.02 -13.86
C ALA A 66 15.60 -9.13 -13.17
N ILE A 67 15.30 -7.83 -13.06
CA ILE A 67 16.07 -6.88 -12.25
C ILE A 67 15.57 -7.02 -10.82
N THR A 68 16.38 -7.65 -9.98
CA THR A 68 16.13 -7.93 -8.56
C THR A 68 17.36 -7.50 -7.75
N PRO A 69 17.29 -7.36 -6.42
CA PRO A 69 18.47 -7.02 -5.64
C PRO A 69 19.59 -8.07 -5.85
N MET A 70 19.23 -9.35 -5.96
CA MET A 70 20.18 -10.44 -6.23
C MET A 70 20.88 -10.29 -7.58
N SER A 71 20.13 -10.00 -8.65
CA SER A 71 20.72 -9.86 -9.99
C SER A 71 21.59 -8.61 -10.09
N VAL A 72 21.22 -7.52 -9.39
CA VAL A 72 22.01 -6.29 -9.32
C VAL A 72 23.33 -6.51 -8.57
N LEU A 73 23.29 -7.24 -7.45
CA LEU A 73 24.52 -7.62 -6.72
C LEU A 73 25.42 -8.56 -7.53
N GLN A 74 24.85 -9.34 -8.44
CA GLN A 74 25.57 -10.23 -9.35
C GLN A 74 25.95 -9.56 -10.69
N ASP A 75 25.69 -8.26 -10.84
CA ASP A 75 26.02 -7.54 -12.07
C ASP A 75 27.51 -7.68 -12.40
N PRO A 76 27.88 -8.07 -13.62
CA PRO A 76 29.26 -8.36 -13.97
C PRO A 76 30.18 -7.14 -13.94
N GLU A 77 29.64 -5.92 -14.05
CA GLU A 77 30.42 -4.69 -14.17
C GLU A 77 30.47 -3.92 -12.85
N PHE A 78 29.34 -3.83 -12.15
CA PHE A 78 29.17 -3.03 -10.94
C PHE A 78 28.81 -3.84 -9.69
N GLY A 79 28.61 -5.16 -9.79
CA GLY A 79 28.15 -6.01 -8.68
C GLY A 79 29.00 -5.87 -7.41
N ASN A 80 30.33 -5.73 -7.54
CA ASN A 80 31.22 -5.50 -6.39
C ASN A 80 31.00 -4.15 -5.71
N LEU A 81 30.71 -3.08 -6.48
CA LEU A 81 30.42 -1.76 -5.92
C LEU A 81 29.06 -1.76 -5.24
N TYR A 82 28.06 -2.39 -5.86
CA TYR A 82 26.74 -2.61 -5.27
C TYR A 82 26.81 -3.41 -3.97
N ALA A 83 27.53 -4.53 -3.96
CA ALA A 83 27.73 -5.35 -2.77
C ALA A 83 28.38 -4.57 -1.63
N LYS A 84 29.42 -3.77 -1.94
CA LYS A 84 30.06 -2.90 -0.95
C LYS A 84 29.08 -1.90 -0.34
N LEU A 85 28.26 -1.23 -1.15
CA LEU A 85 27.26 -0.27 -0.65
C LEU A 85 26.20 -0.96 0.21
N PHE A 86 25.76 -2.15 -0.20
CA PHE A 86 24.76 -2.94 0.51
C PHE A 86 25.28 -3.45 1.86
N GLU A 87 26.48 -4.03 1.89
CA GLU A 87 27.15 -4.53 3.11
C GLU A 87 27.40 -3.41 4.14
N LEU A 88 27.68 -2.20 3.68
CA LEU A 88 27.85 -1.02 4.53
C LEU A 88 26.51 -0.46 5.05
N GLY A 89 25.37 -0.99 4.59
CA GLY A 89 24.04 -0.48 4.92
C GLY A 89 23.74 0.88 4.30
N GLU A 90 24.47 1.28 3.25
CA GLU A 90 24.27 2.58 2.60
C GLU A 90 23.06 2.58 1.66
N VAL A 91 22.73 1.42 1.10
CA VAL A 91 21.57 1.16 0.25
C VAL A 91 20.82 -0.07 0.75
N ASP A 92 19.48 -0.02 0.70
CA ASP A 92 18.62 -1.18 0.87
C ASP A 92 18.28 -1.81 -0.50
N ASP A 93 17.50 -2.90 -0.51
CA ASP A 93 17.10 -3.62 -1.72
C ASP A 93 16.46 -2.71 -2.78
N ARG A 94 15.60 -1.78 -2.36
CA ARG A 94 14.86 -0.88 -3.26
C ARG A 94 15.77 0.19 -3.84
N LEU A 95 16.53 0.88 -2.99
CA LEU A 95 17.46 1.91 -3.43
C LEU A 95 18.55 1.34 -4.32
N LEU A 96 18.94 0.08 -4.08
CA LEU A 96 19.89 -0.65 -4.92
C LEU A 96 19.36 -0.81 -6.36
N MET A 97 18.12 -1.28 -6.53
CA MET A 97 17.51 -1.39 -7.86
C MET A 97 17.29 -0.03 -8.53
N ILE A 98 16.88 0.99 -7.77
CA ILE A 98 16.70 2.36 -8.30
C ILE A 98 18.04 2.92 -8.78
N LEU A 99 19.12 2.75 -8.01
CA LEU A 99 20.46 3.17 -8.41
C LEU A 99 20.93 2.42 -9.67
N PHE A 100 20.66 1.12 -9.76
CA PHE A 100 20.96 0.33 -10.96
C PHE A 100 20.25 0.85 -12.21
N LEU A 101 18.93 1.04 -12.14
CA LEU A 101 18.14 1.58 -13.26
C LEU A 101 18.65 2.96 -13.71
N MET A 102 18.99 3.81 -12.74
CA MET A 102 19.54 5.14 -13.00
C MET A 102 20.90 5.06 -13.73
N VAL A 103 21.85 4.26 -13.21
CA VAL A 103 23.19 4.10 -13.80
C VAL A 103 23.10 3.52 -15.22
N GLU A 104 22.31 2.46 -15.42
CA GLU A 104 22.13 1.84 -16.72
C GLU A 104 21.46 2.78 -17.73
N ARG A 105 20.51 3.63 -17.29
CA ARG A 105 19.96 4.67 -18.16
C ARG A 105 21.01 5.69 -18.56
N VAL A 106 21.85 6.16 -17.64
CA VAL A 106 22.91 7.12 -17.94
C VAL A 106 23.94 6.52 -18.89
N ARG A 107 24.20 5.21 -18.86
CA ARG A 107 25.08 4.53 -19.83
C ARG A 107 24.54 4.52 -21.26
N GLY A 108 23.23 4.66 -21.44
CA GLY A 108 22.57 4.70 -22.75
C GLY A 108 22.91 3.47 -23.60
N SER A 109 23.37 3.67 -24.84
CA SER A 109 23.70 2.58 -25.78
C SER A 109 24.82 1.63 -25.33
N SER A 110 25.58 1.98 -24.29
CA SER A 110 26.60 1.09 -23.69
C SER A 110 26.02 0.15 -22.63
N SER A 111 24.74 0.32 -22.26
CA SER A 111 24.02 -0.57 -21.37
C SER A 111 23.54 -1.82 -22.10
N LEU A 112 23.67 -2.99 -21.46
CA LEU A 112 23.04 -4.23 -21.93
C LEU A 112 21.50 -4.16 -21.89
N TRP A 113 20.97 -3.24 -21.09
CA TRP A 113 19.55 -3.02 -20.86
C TRP A 113 18.97 -1.93 -21.77
N ALA A 114 19.78 -1.29 -22.63
CA ALA A 114 19.35 -0.15 -23.44
C ALA A 114 18.03 -0.40 -24.20
N SER A 115 17.86 -1.57 -24.81
CA SER A 115 16.63 -1.90 -25.55
C SER A 115 15.38 -2.04 -24.66
N TYR A 116 15.56 -2.41 -23.40
CA TYR A 116 14.48 -2.45 -22.41
C TYR A 116 14.23 -1.06 -21.82
N LEU A 117 15.28 -0.31 -21.44
CA LEU A 117 15.11 1.01 -20.83
C LEU A 117 14.62 2.08 -21.82
N ASP A 118 14.96 1.97 -23.11
CA ASP A 118 14.57 2.93 -24.16
C ASP A 118 13.06 2.98 -24.44
N VAL A 119 12.32 1.90 -24.12
CA VAL A 119 10.87 1.82 -24.30
C VAL A 119 10.07 2.17 -23.05
N LEU A 120 10.73 2.28 -21.89
CA LEU A 120 10.08 2.62 -20.64
C LEU A 120 9.56 4.07 -20.69
N PRO A 121 8.50 4.40 -19.94
CA PRO A 121 7.94 5.76 -19.91
C PRO A 121 8.99 6.81 -19.54
N ALA A 122 8.93 7.96 -20.21
CA ALA A 122 9.76 9.13 -19.88
C ALA A 122 8.99 10.21 -19.12
N ASP A 123 7.66 10.16 -19.14
CA ASP A 123 6.74 11.01 -18.39
C ASP A 123 5.80 10.13 -17.58
N PHE A 124 5.34 10.62 -16.44
CA PHE A 124 4.50 9.88 -15.51
C PHE A 124 3.32 10.72 -15.05
N GLY A 125 2.18 10.07 -14.83
CA GLY A 125 1.01 10.71 -14.23
C GLY A 125 1.08 10.80 -12.69
N THR A 126 2.18 10.36 -12.06
CA THR A 126 2.35 10.53 -10.60
C THR A 126 2.58 12.00 -10.26
N PRO A 127 1.97 12.52 -9.17
CA PRO A 127 2.15 13.91 -8.74
C PRO A 127 3.60 14.35 -8.52
N LEU A 128 4.54 13.41 -8.34
CA LEU A 128 5.97 13.72 -8.25
C LEU A 128 6.53 14.41 -9.52
N TRP A 129 5.84 14.27 -10.65
CA TRP A 129 6.22 14.84 -11.96
C TRP A 129 5.40 16.06 -12.37
N PHE A 130 4.59 16.59 -11.45
CA PHE A 130 3.70 17.71 -11.75
C PHE A 130 4.46 19.04 -11.65
N THR A 131 4.04 20.00 -12.46
CA THR A 131 4.41 21.39 -12.22
C THR A 131 3.72 21.91 -10.96
N ASP A 132 4.18 23.06 -10.45
CA ASP A 132 3.53 23.68 -9.28
C ASP A 132 2.04 23.98 -9.55
N GLU A 133 1.69 24.37 -10.78
CA GLU A 133 0.30 24.60 -11.18
C GLU A 133 -0.53 23.31 -11.25
N GLU A 134 0.03 22.23 -11.79
CA GLU A 134 -0.65 20.92 -11.83
C GLU A 134 -0.83 20.34 -10.43
N LEU A 135 0.16 20.53 -9.54
CA LEU A 135 0.09 20.07 -8.16
C LEU A 135 -0.94 20.86 -7.36
N GLU A 136 -1.16 22.14 -7.66
CA GLU A 136 -2.16 22.97 -6.98
C GLU A 136 -3.60 22.45 -7.18
N GLU A 137 -3.87 21.68 -8.25
CA GLU A 137 -5.14 20.98 -8.42
C GLU A 137 -5.40 19.94 -7.31
N LEU A 138 -4.38 19.53 -6.56
CA LEU A 138 -4.48 18.63 -5.42
C LEU A 138 -4.57 19.32 -4.07
N HIS A 139 -4.61 20.66 -4.04
CA HIS A 139 -4.69 21.42 -2.79
C HIS A 139 -5.80 20.89 -1.86
N GLY A 140 -5.49 20.80 -0.55
CA GLY A 140 -6.38 20.26 0.48
C GLY A 140 -6.41 18.73 0.60
N THR A 141 -5.99 18.00 -0.44
CA THR A 141 -5.93 16.53 -0.41
C THR A 141 -4.70 16.04 0.35
N ALA A 142 -4.73 14.77 0.79
CA ALA A 142 -3.57 14.13 1.41
C ALA A 142 -2.36 14.06 0.45
N LEU A 143 -2.61 13.88 -0.86
CA LEU A 143 -1.56 13.75 -1.86
C LEU A 143 -0.75 15.03 -2.07
N TYR A 144 -1.33 16.22 -1.87
CA TYR A 144 -0.62 17.49 -2.03
C TYR A 144 0.58 17.58 -1.08
N ASN A 145 0.32 17.43 0.22
CA ASN A 145 1.35 17.50 1.26
C ASN A 145 2.34 16.31 1.14
N ALA A 146 1.81 15.12 0.86
CA ALA A 146 2.61 13.92 0.62
C ALA A 146 3.64 14.11 -0.50
N THR A 147 3.20 14.64 -1.64
CA THR A 147 4.03 14.87 -2.82
C THR A 147 5.15 15.86 -2.55
N ARG A 148 4.82 17.01 -1.93
CA ARG A 148 5.83 18.05 -1.61
C ARG A 148 6.91 17.53 -0.68
N MET A 149 6.50 16.82 0.36
CA MET A 149 7.45 16.23 1.29
C MET A 149 8.29 15.13 0.62
N GLN A 150 7.67 14.24 -0.15
CA GLN A 150 8.39 13.17 -0.81
C GLN A 150 9.42 13.71 -1.81
N LEU A 151 9.09 14.75 -2.58
CA LEU A 151 10.05 15.43 -3.45
C LEU A 151 11.22 16.05 -2.67
N LYS A 152 10.96 16.65 -1.51
CA LYS A 152 12.02 17.17 -0.64
C LYS A 152 12.94 16.04 -0.16
N ASN A 153 12.38 14.92 0.27
CA ASN A 153 13.12 13.75 0.74
C ASN A 153 13.95 13.11 -0.38
N LEU A 154 13.36 12.91 -1.56
CA LEU A 154 14.03 12.36 -2.73
C LEU A 154 15.18 13.25 -3.21
N ARG A 155 15.00 14.57 -3.22
CA ARG A 155 16.09 15.51 -3.56
C ARG A 155 17.25 15.43 -2.56
N ALA A 156 16.95 15.33 -1.27
CA ALA A 156 17.98 15.16 -0.24
C ALA A 156 18.71 13.81 -0.38
N LEU A 157 17.96 12.71 -0.58
CA LEU A 157 18.53 11.38 -0.81
C LEU A 157 19.43 11.35 -2.05
N PHE A 158 18.98 11.99 -3.14
CA PHE A 158 19.75 12.11 -4.37
C PHE A 158 21.07 12.84 -4.16
N ALA A 159 21.01 14.06 -3.61
CA ALA A 159 22.19 14.90 -3.45
C ALA A 159 23.22 14.31 -2.47
N ASN A 160 22.74 13.69 -1.38
CA ASN A 160 23.62 13.24 -0.29
C ASN A 160 24.16 11.81 -0.47
N LYS A 161 23.44 10.95 -1.19
CA LYS A 161 23.80 9.52 -1.33
C LYS A 161 23.89 9.07 -2.78
N VAL A 162 22.78 9.15 -3.52
CA VAL A 162 22.65 8.47 -4.81
C VAL A 162 23.58 9.06 -5.87
N LYS A 163 23.67 10.39 -5.96
CA LYS A 163 24.52 11.06 -6.94
C LYS A 163 26.01 10.69 -6.77
N PRO A 164 26.62 10.80 -5.57
CA PRO A 164 27.99 10.32 -5.35
C PRO A 164 28.22 8.86 -5.75
N PHE A 165 27.29 7.95 -5.41
CA PHE A 165 27.42 6.53 -5.76
C PHE A 165 27.37 6.29 -7.27
N ALA A 166 26.45 6.97 -7.96
CA ALA A 166 26.34 6.88 -9.42
C ALA A 166 27.57 7.47 -10.12
N GLU A 167 28.11 8.59 -9.65
CA GLU A 167 29.34 9.18 -10.17
C GLU A 167 30.56 8.25 -10.01
N GLU A 168 30.70 7.59 -8.85
CA GLU A 168 31.75 6.59 -8.62
C GLU A 168 31.65 5.41 -9.61
N MET A 169 30.44 4.87 -9.79
CA MET A 169 30.20 3.75 -10.72
C MET A 169 30.48 4.15 -12.17
N LEU A 170 29.92 5.26 -12.65
CA LEU A 170 30.11 5.71 -14.03
C LEU A 170 31.57 6.09 -14.33
N SER A 171 32.28 6.67 -13.36
CA SER A 171 33.71 6.96 -13.49
C SER A 171 34.55 5.69 -13.64
N SER A 172 34.17 4.60 -12.96
CA SER A 172 34.90 3.32 -13.03
C SER A 172 34.91 2.68 -14.42
N VAL A 173 33.93 3.03 -15.27
CA VAL A 173 33.77 2.54 -16.64
C VAL A 173 34.06 3.61 -17.70
N GLY A 174 34.64 4.74 -17.29
CA GLY A 174 35.06 5.82 -18.20
C GLY A 174 33.93 6.70 -18.72
N VAL A 175 32.74 6.67 -18.11
CA VAL A 175 31.63 7.57 -18.44
C VAL A 175 31.76 8.83 -17.59
N LEU A 176 32.62 9.77 -18.02
CA LEU A 176 33.00 10.96 -17.23
C LEU A 176 32.24 12.24 -17.59
N GLU A 177 31.57 12.28 -18.76
CA GLU A 177 31.01 13.53 -19.32
C GLU A 177 29.48 13.64 -19.26
N ARG A 178 28.78 12.62 -18.72
CA ARG A 178 27.32 12.66 -18.62
C ARG A 178 26.88 13.26 -17.30
N GLU A 179 26.14 14.35 -17.37
CA GLU A 179 25.57 15.00 -16.19
C GLU A 179 24.53 14.08 -15.53
N ILE A 180 24.65 13.94 -14.21
CA ILE A 180 23.73 13.16 -13.40
C ILE A 180 22.78 14.12 -12.69
N ASP A 181 21.57 14.20 -13.21
CA ASP A 181 20.51 15.07 -12.75
C ASP A 181 19.48 14.36 -11.88
N PHE A 182 18.81 15.15 -11.04
CA PHE A 182 17.73 14.67 -10.19
C PHE A 182 16.60 14.01 -10.99
N GLU A 183 16.30 14.52 -12.19
CA GLU A 183 15.24 13.97 -13.06
C GLU A 183 15.53 12.52 -13.49
N VAL A 184 16.80 12.14 -13.67
CA VAL A 184 17.17 10.76 -14.03
C VAL A 184 16.96 9.83 -12.83
N PHE A 185 17.29 10.28 -11.63
CA PHE A 185 16.99 9.57 -10.39
C PHE A 185 15.48 9.45 -10.14
N LEU A 186 14.75 10.55 -10.31
CA LEU A 186 13.30 10.57 -10.14
C LEU A 186 12.62 9.61 -11.13
N TRP A 187 13.14 9.52 -12.35
CA TRP A 187 12.70 8.53 -13.34
C TRP A 187 12.94 7.11 -12.85
N ALA A 188 14.14 6.78 -12.35
CA ALA A 188 14.44 5.44 -11.90
C ALA A 188 13.56 5.03 -10.71
N ASN A 189 13.34 5.97 -9.77
CA ASN A 189 12.39 5.81 -8.68
C ASN A 189 10.96 5.56 -9.22
N SER A 190 10.52 6.32 -10.20
CA SER A 190 9.17 6.19 -10.78
C SER A 190 8.99 4.89 -11.55
N ILE A 191 10.01 4.44 -12.29
CA ILE A 191 10.02 3.13 -12.94
C ILE A 191 9.90 2.01 -11.92
N PHE A 192 10.66 2.07 -10.83
CA PHE A 192 10.55 1.07 -9.77
C PHE A 192 9.12 0.98 -9.22
N TRP A 193 8.53 2.10 -8.76
CA TRP A 193 7.20 2.11 -8.15
C TRP A 193 6.07 1.75 -9.12
N THR A 194 6.21 2.07 -10.40
CA THR A 194 5.17 1.81 -11.40
C THR A 194 5.21 0.39 -11.98
N ARG A 195 6.33 -0.34 -11.83
CA ARG A 195 6.58 -1.61 -12.57
C ARG A 195 7.14 -2.76 -11.75
N ALA A 196 7.63 -2.54 -10.53
CA ALA A 196 8.10 -3.63 -9.71
C ALA A 196 6.96 -4.61 -9.38
N LEU A 197 7.25 -5.90 -9.51
CA LEU A 197 6.35 -7.00 -9.20
C LEU A 197 6.88 -7.76 -7.99
N ASN A 198 5.97 -8.35 -7.22
CA ASN A 198 6.31 -9.33 -6.20
C ASN A 198 6.53 -10.69 -6.87
N ILE A 199 7.77 -11.17 -6.84
CA ILE A 199 8.23 -12.39 -7.50
C ILE A 199 8.37 -13.50 -6.44
N PRO A 200 7.57 -14.58 -6.50
CA PRO A 200 7.72 -15.73 -5.62
C PRO A 200 8.89 -16.62 -6.06
N CYS A 201 10.12 -16.19 -5.79
CA CYS A 201 11.34 -16.88 -6.17
C CYS A 201 11.52 -18.20 -5.38
N PRO A 202 11.87 -19.32 -6.05
CA PRO A 202 12.25 -20.55 -5.34
C PRO A 202 13.50 -20.30 -4.48
N HIS A 203 13.53 -20.81 -3.25
CA HIS A 203 14.72 -20.68 -2.39
C HIS A 203 16.01 -21.16 -3.06
N SER A 204 15.96 -22.21 -3.89
CA SER A 204 17.13 -22.72 -4.61
C SER A 204 17.65 -21.79 -5.70
N PHE A 205 16.83 -20.84 -6.16
CA PHE A 205 17.23 -19.79 -7.10
C PHE A 205 17.95 -18.66 -6.36
N VAL A 206 17.39 -18.22 -5.23
CA VAL A 206 17.95 -17.12 -4.42
C VAL A 206 19.25 -17.55 -3.73
N PHE A 207 19.27 -18.78 -3.21
CA PHE A 207 20.42 -19.37 -2.52
C PHE A 207 20.88 -20.63 -3.25
N PRO A 208 21.59 -20.48 -4.39
CA PRO A 208 22.12 -21.62 -5.11
C PRO A 208 23.12 -22.35 -4.21
N LYS A 209 22.99 -23.68 -4.10
CA LYS A 209 23.98 -24.52 -3.39
C LYS A 209 25.33 -24.32 -4.08
N GLN A 210 26.22 -23.55 -3.49
CA GLN A 210 27.58 -23.39 -4.00
C GLN A 210 28.23 -24.76 -4.16
N ASN A 211 28.96 -24.95 -5.26
CA ASN A 211 29.77 -26.12 -5.53
C ASN A 211 30.70 -26.42 -4.33
N LEU A 212 30.32 -27.35 -3.47
CA LEU A 212 31.23 -28.09 -2.61
C LEU A 212 32.06 -29.04 -3.49
N ILE A 213 32.91 -28.46 -4.36
CA ILE A 213 33.98 -29.20 -5.03
C ILE A 213 35.24 -28.88 -4.24
N GLY A 214 35.53 -29.73 -3.27
CA GLY A 214 36.68 -29.61 -2.39
C GLY A 214 36.76 -30.76 -1.40
N ASN A 215 37.26 -31.90 -1.89
CA ASN A 215 37.72 -33.09 -1.18
C ASN A 215 36.69 -34.19 -0.88
N ASN A 216 36.75 -35.21 -1.74
CA ASN A 216 36.48 -36.60 -1.38
C ASN A 216 37.22 -36.95 -0.08
N VAL A 217 36.47 -37.28 0.97
CA VAL A 217 36.88 -38.31 1.92
C VAL A 217 35.63 -39.14 2.23
N ASP A 218 35.62 -40.37 1.69
CA ASP A 218 34.72 -41.42 2.13
C ASP A 218 35.00 -41.73 3.61
N SER A 219 33.99 -41.69 4.48
CA SER A 219 33.62 -42.82 5.35
C SER A 219 32.51 -42.44 6.35
N GLU A 220 31.60 -43.40 6.48
CA GLU A 220 30.54 -43.62 7.46
C GLU A 220 30.75 -42.99 8.86
N GLN A 221 29.70 -42.35 9.41
CA GLN A 221 29.03 -42.75 10.66
C GLN A 221 27.88 -41.79 11.04
N CYS A 222 26.82 -42.38 11.62
CA CYS A 222 25.58 -41.74 12.03
C CYS A 222 25.70 -40.90 13.33
N ALA A 223 25.09 -39.69 13.29
CA ALA A 223 24.29 -38.95 14.30
C ALA A 223 24.90 -38.59 15.69
N PRO A 224 24.32 -37.63 16.48
CA PRO A 224 23.38 -36.53 16.18
C PRO A 224 23.82 -35.12 16.69
N GLU A 225 23.03 -34.10 16.31
CA GLU A 225 22.94 -32.70 16.79
C GLU A 225 24.02 -31.66 16.42
N PRO A 226 23.58 -30.47 15.96
CA PRO A 226 24.27 -29.23 16.23
C PRO A 226 23.48 -28.37 17.23
N LEU A 227 24.06 -28.16 18.41
CA LEU A 227 23.96 -26.87 19.10
C LEU A 227 24.54 -25.80 18.18
N GLY A 228 23.77 -24.75 17.92
CA GLY A 228 24.28 -23.52 17.30
C GLY A 228 23.31 -22.87 16.33
N ASN A 229 22.16 -22.41 16.81
CA ASN A 229 21.30 -21.49 16.06
C ASN A 229 22.03 -20.14 15.89
N GLY A 230 22.69 -19.96 14.75
CA GLY A 230 22.99 -18.65 14.18
C GLY A 230 21.85 -18.22 13.29
N THR A 231 20.69 -17.92 13.88
CA THR A 231 19.57 -17.31 13.18
C THR A 231 19.99 -15.89 12.79
N ILE A 232 19.98 -15.60 11.48
CA ILE A 232 19.98 -14.22 10.98
C ILE A 232 18.66 -13.61 11.49
N LEU A 233 18.78 -12.81 12.54
CA LEU A 233 17.66 -12.14 13.18
C LEU A 233 17.14 -11.05 12.23
N VAL A 234 15.98 -11.33 11.65
CA VAL A 234 15.03 -10.31 11.23
C VAL A 234 14.61 -9.57 12.50
N ASN A 235 14.94 -8.28 12.59
CA ASN A 235 14.55 -7.42 13.70
C ASN A 235 13.03 -7.31 13.78
N GLN A 236 12.43 -8.04 14.72
CA GLN A 236 11.18 -7.65 15.37
C GLN A 236 11.53 -6.90 16.66
N GLU A 237 11.13 -5.65 16.77
CA GLU A 237 11.24 -4.88 18.00
C GLU A 237 10.11 -5.23 18.97
N SER A 238 10.47 -5.64 20.19
CA SER A 238 9.69 -5.43 21.40
C SER A 238 10.66 -5.21 22.57
N GLY A 239 10.52 -4.08 23.27
CA GLY A 239 11.54 -3.54 24.16
C GLY A 239 11.59 -4.09 25.59
N LEU A 240 12.69 -3.76 26.29
CA LEU A 240 12.72 -3.22 27.67
C LEU A 240 14.17 -2.94 28.15
N SER A 241 14.45 -1.63 28.29
CA SER A 241 15.18 -0.91 29.35
C SER A 241 16.66 -1.18 29.76
N VAL A 242 17.53 -0.19 29.40
CA VAL A 242 18.47 0.63 30.25
C VAL A 242 19.84 0.02 30.69
N PRO A 243 20.95 0.79 30.89
CA PRO A 243 21.49 2.02 30.25
C PRO A 243 22.98 1.90 29.78
N ARG A 244 23.44 2.75 28.85
CA ARG A 244 24.61 3.67 29.02
C ARG A 244 25.10 4.29 27.71
N GLN A 245 24.93 5.61 27.66
CA GLN A 245 25.92 6.63 27.29
C GLN A 245 26.75 6.44 26.01
N GLY A 246 26.28 7.13 24.97
CA GLY A 246 27.07 8.22 24.40
C GLY A 246 27.56 7.98 22.98
N PHE A 247 26.76 8.37 21.98
CA PHE A 247 27.22 9.09 20.79
C PHE A 247 25.99 9.80 20.17
N GLN A 248 26.10 11.11 19.96
CA GLN A 248 25.04 11.99 19.45
C GLN A 248 24.78 11.69 17.97
N SER A 249 23.65 11.04 17.66
CA SER A 249 23.06 11.00 16.32
C SER A 249 22.13 12.19 16.12
N LEU A 250 22.15 12.71 14.90
CA LEU A 250 21.35 13.84 14.43
C LEU A 250 19.85 13.52 14.57
N SER A 251 19.11 14.50 15.04
CA SER A 251 17.70 14.45 15.44
C SER A 251 16.77 13.98 14.32
N GLU A 252 16.13 12.83 14.52
CA GLU A 252 14.84 12.49 13.95
C GLU A 252 13.77 13.34 14.64
N SER A 253 13.35 14.41 13.97
CA SER A 253 12.11 15.12 14.29
C SER A 253 11.49 15.57 12.97
N ASP A 254 10.24 15.16 12.75
CA ASP A 254 9.33 15.57 11.67
C ASP A 254 9.60 15.04 10.26
N SER A 255 9.92 13.75 10.13
CA SER A 255 9.55 12.99 8.93
C SER A 255 8.10 12.54 9.08
N VAL A 256 7.16 13.19 8.39
CA VAL A 256 5.81 12.60 8.23
C VAL A 256 6.04 11.26 7.57
N LYS A 257 5.81 10.16 8.31
CA LYS A 257 5.70 8.81 7.76
C LYS A 257 4.50 8.84 6.81
N LEU A 258 4.75 9.21 5.56
CA LEU A 258 3.86 8.82 4.49
C LEU A 258 3.94 7.29 4.46
N CYS A 259 2.85 6.67 4.88
CA CYS A 259 2.62 5.24 5.02
C CYS A 259 3.83 4.38 4.60
N SER A 260 4.53 3.82 5.58
CA SER A 260 4.94 2.44 5.42
C SER A 260 3.64 1.68 5.14
N PHE A 261 3.34 1.43 3.86
CA PHE A 261 2.28 0.51 3.45
C PHE A 261 2.74 -0.86 3.95
N GLY A 262 2.43 -1.12 5.21
CA GLY A 262 2.68 -2.38 5.87
C GLY A 262 1.74 -3.40 5.26
N ASP A 263 2.34 -4.40 4.63
CA ASP A 263 1.71 -5.66 4.29
C ASP A 263 0.83 -6.14 5.45
N SER A 264 -0.47 -6.13 5.24
CA SER A 264 -1.43 -6.68 6.19
C SER A 264 -2.65 -7.25 5.47
N ILE A 265 -2.43 -8.05 4.42
CA ILE A 265 -3.37 -9.13 4.03
C ILE A 265 -2.58 -10.28 3.40
N ILE A 266 -1.95 -11.13 4.22
CA ILE A 266 -1.72 -12.54 3.88
C ILE A 266 -2.15 -13.37 5.10
N GLU A 267 -3.45 -13.54 5.26
CA GLU A 267 -4.03 -14.63 6.05
C GLU A 267 -5.27 -15.13 5.30
N GLU A 268 -5.11 -16.25 4.60
CA GLU A 268 -6.02 -17.41 4.55
C GLU A 268 -5.64 -18.32 3.38
N MET A 269 -4.73 -19.27 3.63
CA MET A 269 -4.74 -20.54 2.91
C MET A 269 -4.76 -21.65 3.95
N VAL A 270 -5.93 -22.29 4.04
CA VAL A 270 -6.27 -23.35 4.99
C VAL A 270 -5.41 -24.59 4.74
N ASP A 271 -4.76 -25.07 5.79
CA ASP A 271 -4.01 -26.32 5.85
C ASP A 271 -4.87 -27.52 5.40
N ALA A 272 -4.44 -28.20 4.33
CA ALA A 272 -4.86 -29.56 4.01
C ALA A 272 -3.77 -30.54 4.46
N PRO A 273 -4.07 -31.56 5.29
CA PRO A 273 -3.05 -32.45 5.81
C PRO A 273 -2.65 -33.47 4.74
N GLY A 274 -1.46 -33.30 4.17
CA GLY A 274 -0.75 -34.39 3.48
C GLY A 274 -0.08 -34.03 2.17
N CYS A 275 1.01 -33.25 2.21
CA CYS A 275 2.13 -33.42 1.27
C CYS A 275 3.39 -32.73 1.82
N ARG A 276 4.38 -33.53 2.24
CA ARG A 276 5.70 -33.02 2.66
C ARG A 276 6.55 -32.81 1.40
N ASN A 277 6.76 -31.54 1.04
CA ASN A 277 7.95 -30.96 0.39
C ASN A 277 7.66 -29.47 0.11
N ILE A 278 7.67 -28.63 1.14
CA ILE A 278 7.63 -27.18 0.96
C ILE A 278 9.01 -26.78 0.44
N THR A 279 9.10 -26.47 -0.85
CA THR A 279 10.18 -25.61 -1.35
C THR A 279 9.86 -24.22 -0.82
N ASP A 280 10.59 -23.75 0.20
CA ASP A 280 10.36 -22.40 0.74
C ASP A 280 10.41 -21.38 -0.39
N THR A 281 9.34 -20.60 -0.53
CA THR A 281 9.26 -19.51 -1.52
C THR A 281 9.74 -18.23 -0.85
N ILE A 282 10.59 -17.47 -1.53
CA ILE A 282 11.09 -16.17 -1.09
C ILE A 282 10.48 -15.10 -1.99
N TRP A 283 9.76 -14.17 -1.40
CA TRP A 283 9.17 -13.04 -2.13
C TRP A 283 10.23 -11.96 -2.33
N VAL A 284 10.42 -11.56 -3.58
CA VAL A 284 11.39 -10.55 -3.99
C VAL A 284 10.71 -9.52 -4.88
N GLU A 285 10.86 -8.24 -4.58
CA GLU A 285 10.43 -7.17 -5.49
C GLU A 285 11.42 -7.03 -6.64
N GLY A 286 10.92 -6.88 -7.87
CA GLY A 286 11.79 -6.66 -9.02
C GLY A 286 11.04 -6.39 -10.32
N LEU A 287 11.77 -5.94 -11.35
CA LEU A 287 11.22 -5.72 -12.68
C LEU A 287 11.43 -6.97 -13.52
N VAL A 288 10.39 -7.41 -14.24
CA VAL A 288 10.43 -8.63 -15.06
C VAL A 288 10.19 -8.24 -16.51
N PRO A 289 11.26 -8.00 -17.31
CA PRO A 289 11.13 -7.52 -18.68
C PRO A 289 10.14 -8.36 -19.49
N GLY A 290 9.14 -7.68 -20.03
CA GLY A 290 8.07 -8.26 -20.83
C GLY A 290 6.77 -8.38 -20.02
N ILE A 291 6.80 -9.06 -18.88
CA ILE A 291 5.62 -9.24 -18.01
C ILE A 291 5.22 -7.91 -17.36
N ASP A 292 6.21 -7.08 -17.00
CA ASP A 292 6.03 -5.74 -16.43
C ASP A 292 5.32 -4.73 -17.36
N PHE A 293 5.05 -5.08 -18.62
CA PHE A 293 4.23 -4.30 -19.54
C PHE A 293 2.73 -4.60 -19.47
N CYS A 294 2.28 -5.57 -18.66
CA CYS A 294 0.85 -5.83 -18.50
C CYS A 294 0.18 -4.68 -17.76
N ASN A 295 -0.87 -4.11 -18.34
CA ASN A 295 -1.60 -3.01 -17.70
C ASN A 295 -2.64 -3.51 -16.68
N HIS A 296 -3.08 -2.59 -15.82
CA HIS A 296 -4.05 -2.85 -14.78
C HIS A 296 -5.49 -2.97 -15.30
N ASP A 297 -6.21 -3.95 -14.76
CA ASP A 297 -7.68 -3.97 -14.67
C ASP A 297 -8.05 -4.63 -13.32
N PRO A 298 -8.93 -4.05 -12.50
CA PRO A 298 -9.38 -4.68 -11.24
C PRO A 298 -10.00 -6.07 -11.46
N ARG A 299 -10.55 -6.32 -12.65
CA ARG A 299 -11.11 -7.59 -13.10
C ARG A 299 -10.17 -8.33 -14.05
N GLY A 300 -8.89 -7.97 -14.05
CA GLY A 300 -7.83 -8.67 -14.78
C GLY A 300 -7.77 -10.13 -14.32
N LYS A 301 -7.83 -11.05 -15.28
CA LYS A 301 -7.85 -12.51 -15.04
C LYS A 301 -6.63 -13.22 -15.59
N SER A 302 -5.65 -12.45 -16.06
CA SER A 302 -4.31 -12.94 -16.25
C SER A 302 -3.51 -12.67 -14.99
N HIS A 303 -2.58 -13.56 -14.70
CA HIS A 303 -1.67 -13.43 -13.57
C HIS A 303 -0.34 -14.10 -13.91
N TRP A 304 0.65 -13.88 -13.05
CA TRP A 304 1.96 -14.50 -13.18
C TRP A 304 2.19 -15.55 -12.11
N GLU A 305 2.96 -16.56 -12.48
CA GLU A 305 3.44 -17.62 -11.60
C GLU A 305 4.94 -17.83 -11.87
N VAL A 306 5.62 -18.52 -10.95
CA VAL A 306 7.04 -18.86 -11.09
C VAL A 306 7.18 -20.37 -11.21
N ASP A 307 7.88 -20.79 -12.25
CA ASP A 307 8.21 -22.18 -12.50
C ASP A 307 9.53 -22.58 -11.83
N GLY A 308 9.60 -23.84 -11.43
CA GLY A 308 10.69 -24.39 -10.65
C GLY A 308 12.00 -24.62 -11.42
N PRO A 309 12.99 -25.26 -10.76
CA PRO A 309 14.33 -25.49 -11.33
C PRO A 309 14.36 -26.22 -12.67
N GLU A 310 13.40 -27.11 -12.93
CA GLU A 310 13.35 -27.92 -14.15
C GLU A 310 12.40 -27.33 -15.22
N GLY A 311 11.63 -26.31 -14.86
CA GLY A 311 10.60 -25.74 -15.73
C GLY A 311 9.49 -26.72 -16.14
N PRO A 312 8.85 -27.49 -15.23
CA PRO A 312 7.82 -28.47 -15.60
C PRO A 312 6.63 -27.90 -16.37
N ILE A 313 6.31 -26.61 -16.22
CA ILE A 313 5.16 -25.95 -16.87
C ILE A 313 5.61 -25.24 -18.15
N THR A 314 6.72 -24.51 -18.06
CA THR A 314 7.19 -23.63 -19.14
C THR A 314 8.22 -24.31 -20.05
N GLY A 315 8.87 -25.37 -19.59
CA GLY A 315 10.08 -25.94 -20.22
C GLY A 315 11.32 -25.05 -20.06
N VAL A 316 11.25 -23.99 -19.25
CA VAL A 316 12.34 -23.05 -18.98
C VAL A 316 12.70 -23.12 -17.49
N PRO A 317 13.91 -23.57 -17.13
CA PRO A 317 14.40 -23.54 -15.74
C PRO A 317 14.28 -22.16 -15.11
N TYR A 318 13.77 -22.10 -13.89
CA TYR A 318 13.68 -20.86 -13.09
C TYR A 318 13.11 -19.70 -13.91
N SER A 319 11.83 -19.78 -14.25
CA SER A 319 11.18 -18.79 -15.12
C SER A 319 9.91 -18.24 -14.48
N MET A 320 9.67 -16.96 -14.62
CA MET A 320 8.35 -16.38 -14.38
C MET A 320 7.53 -16.43 -15.67
N TYR A 321 6.24 -16.71 -15.58
CA TYR A 321 5.37 -16.79 -16.75
C TYR A 321 4.03 -16.12 -16.52
N LEU A 322 3.55 -15.46 -17.57
CA LEU A 322 2.21 -14.89 -17.64
C LEU A 322 1.25 -15.96 -18.14
N LYS A 323 0.11 -16.15 -17.48
CA LYS A 323 -0.96 -17.07 -17.90
C LYS A 323 -2.32 -16.40 -17.85
N THR A 324 -3.25 -16.98 -18.62
CA THR A 324 -4.67 -16.64 -18.58
C THR A 324 -5.49 -17.91 -18.34
N GLU A 325 -6.59 -17.76 -17.59
CA GLU A 325 -7.60 -18.79 -17.36
C GLU A 325 -8.88 -18.49 -18.18
N GLN A 326 -8.80 -17.56 -19.12
CA GLN A 326 -9.90 -17.12 -19.96
C GLN A 326 -9.52 -17.14 -21.44
N PRO A 327 -10.50 -17.37 -22.33
CA PRO A 327 -10.28 -17.25 -23.75
C PRO A 327 -9.94 -15.80 -24.11
N LEU A 328 -8.91 -15.65 -24.93
CA LEU A 328 -8.49 -14.37 -25.51
C LEU A 328 -8.68 -14.42 -27.02
N SER A 329 -9.16 -13.33 -27.59
CA SER A 329 -9.18 -13.08 -29.03
C SER A 329 -7.86 -12.47 -29.49
N THR A 330 -7.58 -12.57 -30.78
CA THR A 330 -6.46 -11.82 -31.38
C THR A 330 -6.63 -10.33 -31.09
N ASP A 331 -5.54 -9.66 -30.74
CA ASP A 331 -5.46 -8.25 -30.39
C ASP A 331 -6.14 -7.83 -29.07
N ASP A 332 -6.63 -8.77 -28.27
CA ASP A 332 -7.06 -8.47 -26.89
C ASP A 332 -5.85 -8.03 -26.05
N GLU A 333 -6.03 -6.94 -25.30
CA GLU A 333 -5.04 -6.52 -24.30
C GLU A 333 -5.07 -7.48 -23.10
N ILE A 334 -3.90 -7.98 -22.72
CA ILE A 334 -3.72 -8.91 -21.62
C ILE A 334 -3.51 -8.09 -20.35
N LEU A 335 -4.47 -8.22 -19.44
CA LEU A 335 -4.58 -7.36 -18.26
C LEU A 335 -4.46 -8.17 -16.99
N ILE A 336 -3.72 -7.60 -16.04
CA ILE A 336 -3.49 -8.17 -14.73
C ILE A 336 -4.13 -7.27 -13.66
N SER A 337 -4.51 -7.85 -12.53
CA SER A 337 -4.83 -7.03 -11.36
C SER A 337 -3.53 -6.64 -10.66
N TYR A 338 -3.39 -5.37 -10.30
CA TYR A 338 -2.29 -4.89 -9.46
C TYR A 338 -2.62 -5.07 -7.97
N GLY A 339 -3.80 -5.61 -7.66
CA GLY A 339 -4.40 -5.65 -6.33
C GLY A 339 -5.53 -4.64 -6.17
N ASN A 340 -6.25 -4.78 -5.06
CA ASN A 340 -7.37 -3.91 -4.69
C ASN A 340 -6.80 -2.63 -4.06
N LYS A 341 -6.53 -1.61 -4.89
CA LYS A 341 -5.86 -0.37 -4.49
C LYS A 341 -6.81 0.83 -4.60
N GLY A 342 -6.81 1.68 -3.59
CA GLY A 342 -7.53 2.96 -3.61
C GLY A 342 -6.90 3.96 -4.57
N ASN A 343 -7.65 5.00 -4.95
CA ASN A 343 -7.16 5.98 -5.92
C ASN A 343 -5.99 6.81 -5.38
N GLU A 344 -5.90 7.01 -4.06
CA GLU A 344 -4.74 7.67 -3.44
C GLU A 344 -3.43 6.92 -3.76
N GLU A 345 -3.42 5.59 -3.62
CA GLU A 345 -2.26 4.74 -3.90
C GLU A 345 -2.00 4.61 -5.40
N LEU A 346 -3.03 4.32 -6.20
CA LEU A 346 -2.91 4.21 -7.65
C LEU A 346 -2.35 5.50 -8.26
N PHE A 347 -2.82 6.65 -7.79
CA PHE A 347 -2.39 7.92 -8.36
C PHE A 347 -0.96 8.26 -7.95
N PHE A 348 -0.62 8.06 -6.67
CA PHE A 348 0.70 8.42 -6.17
C PHE A 348 1.81 7.49 -6.70
N LEU A 349 1.57 6.18 -6.72
CA LEU A 349 2.58 5.18 -7.10
C LEU A 349 2.56 4.82 -8.58
N TYR A 350 1.38 4.70 -9.18
CA TYR A 350 1.24 4.23 -10.57
C TYR A 350 0.93 5.34 -11.57
N GLY A 351 0.48 6.51 -11.09
CA GLY A 351 0.23 7.68 -11.93
C GLY A 351 -1.08 7.65 -12.71
N PHE A 352 -2.08 6.89 -12.24
CA PHE A 352 -3.42 6.91 -12.83
C PHE A 352 -4.50 6.82 -11.75
N VAL A 353 -5.73 7.19 -12.12
CA VAL A 353 -6.92 7.12 -11.26
C VAL A 353 -8.00 6.31 -11.96
N ILE A 354 -8.77 5.54 -11.19
CA ILE A 354 -9.92 4.79 -11.68
C ILE A 354 -11.18 5.59 -11.34
N ASP A 355 -11.98 5.88 -12.36
CA ASP A 355 -13.30 6.46 -12.15
C ASP A 355 -14.20 5.45 -11.44
N ASP A 356 -14.96 5.92 -10.46
CA ASP A 356 -15.83 5.10 -9.60
C ASP A 356 -15.14 3.88 -8.96
N ASN A 357 -13.88 4.02 -8.51
CA ASN A 357 -13.10 2.93 -7.92
C ASN A 357 -13.83 2.29 -6.70
N PRO A 358 -14.11 0.97 -6.72
CA PRO A 358 -14.78 0.29 -5.60
C PRO A 358 -13.89 0.11 -4.36
N ASP A 359 -12.58 0.12 -4.54
CA ASP A 359 -11.56 -0.07 -3.49
C ASP A 359 -11.02 1.27 -2.97
N ASP A 360 -11.65 2.38 -3.34
CA ASP A 360 -11.27 3.70 -2.84
C ASP A 360 -11.55 3.85 -1.34
N TYR A 361 -10.84 4.78 -0.70
CA TYR A 361 -10.98 5.02 0.72
C TYR A 361 -10.83 6.51 1.04
N PHE A 362 -11.38 6.90 2.18
CA PHE A 362 -11.23 8.23 2.76
C PHE A 362 -10.45 8.15 4.06
N MET A 363 -9.38 8.93 4.18
CA MET A 363 -8.54 8.94 5.37
C MET A 363 -9.00 10.01 6.37
N VAL A 364 -9.30 9.57 7.59
CA VAL A 364 -9.56 10.44 8.74
C VAL A 364 -8.44 10.23 9.75
N HIS A 365 -7.96 11.31 10.37
CA HIS A 365 -6.98 11.21 11.45
C HIS A 365 -7.26 12.23 12.55
N PHE A 366 -6.80 11.92 13.75
CA PHE A 366 -6.72 12.86 14.86
C PHE A 366 -5.28 13.39 14.96
N PRO A 367 -5.05 14.72 14.96
CA PRO A 367 -3.71 15.29 15.03
C PRO A 367 -2.99 14.92 16.34
N SER A 368 -1.81 14.33 16.27
CA SER A 368 -0.98 13.99 17.43
C SER A 368 -0.71 15.20 18.32
N GLU A 369 -0.47 16.35 17.70
CA GLU A 369 -0.13 17.60 18.40
C GLU A 369 -1.32 18.14 19.19
N ALA A 370 -2.55 17.74 18.83
CA ALA A 370 -3.75 18.05 19.61
C ALA A 370 -3.85 17.15 20.85
N LEU A 371 -3.41 15.89 20.75
CA LEU A 371 -3.35 14.98 21.89
C LEU A 371 -2.28 15.40 22.88
N ASP A 372 -1.12 15.85 22.40
CA ASP A 372 -0.01 16.33 23.24
C ASP A 372 -0.37 17.59 24.04
N LYS A 373 -1.31 18.40 23.52
CA LYS A 373 -1.82 19.61 24.19
C LYS A 373 -2.98 19.32 25.13
N ASP A 374 -3.54 18.11 25.12
CA ASP A 374 -4.61 17.71 26.04
C ASP A 374 -4.03 17.56 27.45
N PRO A 375 -4.65 18.15 28.50
CA PRO A 375 -4.21 17.99 29.89
C PRO A 375 -4.09 16.53 30.36
N PHE A 376 -4.81 15.62 29.70
CA PHE A 376 -4.81 14.18 29.97
C PHE A 376 -4.22 13.37 28.79
N GLY A 377 -3.45 14.00 27.91
CA GLY A 377 -2.87 13.40 26.71
C GLY A 377 -2.01 12.17 27.00
N GLU A 378 -1.22 12.20 28.07
CA GLU A 378 -0.38 11.06 28.49
C GLU A 378 -1.23 9.82 28.85
N VAL A 379 -2.28 10.01 29.68
CA VAL A 379 -3.18 8.93 30.09
C VAL A 379 -3.94 8.36 28.89
N LYS A 380 -4.45 9.23 28.02
CA LYS A 380 -5.13 8.82 26.79
C LYS A 380 -4.19 8.04 25.85
N SER A 381 -2.94 8.49 25.72
CA SER A 381 -1.92 7.81 24.91
C SER A 381 -1.60 6.42 25.46
N GLU A 382 -1.49 6.27 26.78
CA GLU A 382 -1.28 4.97 27.43
C GLU A 382 -2.45 4.01 27.15
N LEU A 383 -3.69 4.49 27.23
CA LEU A 383 -4.89 3.68 26.95
C LEU A 383 -4.99 3.29 25.47
N LEU A 384 -4.61 4.17 24.55
CA LEU A 384 -4.53 3.86 23.12
C LEU A 384 -3.45 2.80 22.85
N GLN A 385 -2.27 2.96 23.43
CA GLN A 385 -1.16 2.01 23.29
C GLN A 385 -1.51 0.62 23.85
N LYS A 386 -2.10 0.55 25.05
CA LYS A 386 -2.54 -0.72 25.66
C LYS A 386 -3.56 -1.48 24.81
N GLN A 387 -4.33 -0.77 23.98
CA GLN A 387 -5.32 -1.37 23.08
C GLN A 387 -4.81 -1.59 21.65
N ASN A 388 -3.57 -1.19 21.34
CA ASN A 388 -3.00 -1.13 19.99
C ASN A 388 -3.87 -0.30 19.02
N LEU A 389 -4.38 0.84 19.49
CA LEU A 389 -5.23 1.75 18.70
C LEU A 389 -4.40 2.85 18.04
N THR A 390 -4.75 3.19 16.81
CA THR A 390 -4.09 4.25 16.02
C THR A 390 -4.90 5.53 15.99
N LEU A 391 -4.25 6.63 15.58
CA LEU A 391 -4.89 7.94 15.36
C LEU A 391 -5.23 8.22 13.89
N ARG A 392 -5.04 7.23 13.00
CA ARG A 392 -5.28 7.34 11.57
C ARG A 392 -6.11 6.15 11.11
N TRP A 393 -7.20 6.43 10.41
CA TRP A 393 -8.19 5.45 9.99
C TRP A 393 -8.51 5.59 8.51
N LEU A 394 -8.51 4.47 7.80
CA LEU A 394 -8.89 4.38 6.40
C LEU A 394 -10.33 3.87 6.34
N LEU A 395 -11.24 4.74 5.88
CA LEU A 395 -12.64 4.42 5.72
C LEU A 395 -12.85 3.96 4.28
N ALA A 396 -12.86 2.63 4.08
CA ALA A 396 -13.01 2.03 2.76
C ALA A 396 -14.44 2.21 2.24
N ARG A 397 -14.56 2.57 0.95
CA ARG A 397 -15.85 2.82 0.29
C ARG A 397 -16.83 1.65 0.43
N ASN A 398 -16.32 0.42 0.37
CA ASN A 398 -17.14 -0.79 0.52
C ASN A 398 -17.87 -0.87 1.88
N PHE A 399 -17.43 -0.16 2.92
CA PHE A 399 -18.14 -0.10 4.21
C PHE A 399 -19.52 0.56 4.08
N LEU A 400 -19.67 1.53 3.17
CA LEU A 400 -20.94 2.22 2.90
C LEU A 400 -22.02 1.27 2.36
N GLN A 401 -21.64 0.14 1.77
CA GLN A 401 -22.59 -0.87 1.27
C GLN A 401 -23.40 -1.54 2.39
N ASN A 402 -22.91 -1.50 3.63
CA ASN A 402 -23.59 -2.03 4.81
C ASN A 402 -24.15 -0.92 5.72
N GLY A 403 -24.10 0.34 5.27
CA GLY A 403 -24.50 1.50 6.04
C GLY A 403 -26.01 1.71 6.14
N LEU A 404 -26.41 2.75 6.88
CA LEU A 404 -27.79 3.15 7.09
C LEU A 404 -28.47 3.61 5.79
N PHE A 405 -27.69 4.11 4.83
CA PHE A 405 -28.19 4.63 3.55
C PHE A 405 -28.03 3.64 2.40
N SER A 406 -27.58 2.41 2.66
CA SER A 406 -27.44 1.39 1.62
C SER A 406 -28.80 0.95 1.05
N SER A 407 -28.88 0.86 -0.27
CA SER A 407 -30.05 0.31 -0.99
C SER A 407 -30.12 -1.22 -0.94
N GLN A 408 -29.02 -1.89 -0.60
CA GLN A 408 -28.96 -3.34 -0.44
C GLN A 408 -29.44 -3.69 0.98
N ARG A 409 -30.58 -4.39 1.08
CA ARG A 409 -31.02 -4.95 2.37
C ARG A 409 -29.93 -5.86 2.93
N CYS A 410 -29.45 -5.55 4.13
CA CYS A 410 -28.46 -6.34 4.87
C CYS A 410 -28.75 -7.85 4.75
N LYS A 411 -27.69 -8.63 4.49
CA LYS A 411 -27.73 -10.09 4.65
C LYS A 411 -28.11 -10.41 6.10
N SER A 412 -28.69 -11.59 6.35
CA SER A 412 -29.07 -11.99 7.72
C SER A 412 -27.86 -11.93 8.66
N PRO A 413 -28.07 -11.74 9.98
CA PRO A 413 -26.97 -11.74 10.95
C PRO A 413 -26.06 -12.98 10.85
N GLU A 414 -26.59 -14.14 10.44
CA GLU A 414 -25.79 -15.36 10.25
C GLU A 414 -24.83 -15.28 9.05
N ALA A 415 -25.15 -14.50 8.01
CA ALA A 415 -24.29 -14.32 6.85
C ALA A 415 -23.13 -13.33 7.08
N LEU A 416 -23.24 -12.46 8.10
CA LEU A 416 -22.16 -11.56 8.53
C LEU A 416 -21.12 -12.28 9.41
N ILE A 417 -21.51 -13.38 10.06
CA ILE A 417 -20.62 -14.20 10.92
C ILE A 417 -19.72 -15.12 10.07
N LEU A 418 -20.20 -15.55 8.89
CA LEU A 418 -19.46 -16.43 7.97
C LEU A 418 -18.31 -15.74 7.21
N ASP A 419 -18.28 -14.40 7.19
CA ASP A 419 -17.30 -13.59 6.44
C ASP A 419 -16.09 -13.16 7.30
N GLY A 420 -15.92 -13.76 8.48
CA GLY A 420 -14.79 -13.51 9.42
C GLY A 420 -14.72 -12.09 10.02
N LYS A 421 -15.47 -11.13 9.49
CA LYS A 421 -15.42 -9.70 9.86
C LYS A 421 -16.59 -9.31 10.76
N ARG A 422 -16.50 -9.66 12.04
CA ARG A 422 -17.04 -8.93 13.22
C ARG A 422 -17.00 -9.87 14.42
N CYS A 423 -15.92 -9.81 15.20
CA CYS A 423 -15.98 -10.25 16.59
C CYS A 423 -16.87 -9.27 17.35
N LEU A 424 -18.15 -9.61 17.49
CA LEU A 424 -19.08 -8.98 18.43
C LEU A 424 -18.63 -9.29 19.86
N GLY A 425 -17.56 -8.63 20.30
CA GLY A 425 -17.21 -8.55 21.71
C GLY A 425 -18.32 -7.81 22.41
N THR A 426 -19.19 -8.52 23.12
CA THR A 426 -20.03 -7.89 24.13
C THR A 426 -19.09 -7.52 25.27
N PHE A 427 -18.45 -6.35 25.15
CA PHE A 427 -17.49 -5.82 26.13
C PHE A 427 -18.13 -5.40 27.46
N SER A 428 -19.43 -5.63 27.64
CA SER A 428 -20.10 -5.26 28.87
C SER A 428 -19.92 -6.34 29.93
N TRP A 429 -19.16 -6.03 30.97
CA TRP A 429 -19.06 -6.82 32.20
C TRP A 429 -20.30 -6.72 33.07
N SER A 430 -20.96 -5.56 33.04
CA SER A 430 -22.14 -5.31 33.85
C SER A 430 -23.40 -5.95 33.27
N GLY A 431 -23.41 -6.20 31.95
CA GLY A 431 -24.62 -6.56 31.19
C GLY A 431 -25.64 -5.41 31.13
N VAL A 432 -25.31 -4.24 31.69
CA VAL A 432 -26.17 -3.06 31.77
C VAL A 432 -26.11 -2.28 30.47
N ARG A 433 -24.92 -2.15 29.88
CA ARG A 433 -24.76 -1.48 28.58
C ARG A 433 -25.10 -2.44 27.44
N LYS A 434 -26.26 -2.22 26.84
CA LYS A 434 -26.68 -2.93 25.63
C LYS A 434 -25.90 -2.45 24.40
N PRO A 435 -25.65 -3.31 23.41
CA PRO A 435 -25.12 -2.87 22.12
C PRO A 435 -26.10 -1.88 21.45
N PRO A 436 -25.59 -0.85 20.74
CA PRO A 436 -26.45 0.10 20.03
C PRO A 436 -27.33 -0.60 19.00
N SER A 437 -28.54 -0.09 18.75
CA SER A 437 -29.47 -0.74 17.81
C SER A 437 -28.96 -0.74 16.36
N PHE A 438 -28.11 0.24 16.04
CA PHE A 438 -27.52 0.44 14.73
C PHE A 438 -26.22 -0.34 14.51
N LEU A 439 -25.78 -1.16 15.46
CA LEU A 439 -24.48 -1.84 15.42
C LEU A 439 -24.25 -2.60 14.11
N ASN A 440 -25.29 -3.28 13.60
CA ASN A 440 -25.20 -4.02 12.35
C ASN A 440 -25.05 -3.13 11.09
N GLN A 441 -25.44 -1.87 11.20
CA GLN A 441 -25.42 -0.86 10.12
C GLN A 441 -24.30 0.17 10.31
N CYS A 442 -23.43 0.01 11.33
CA CYS A 442 -22.31 0.91 11.53
C CYS A 442 -21.23 0.69 10.46
N VAL A 443 -20.91 1.74 9.71
CA VAL A 443 -19.89 1.74 8.64
C VAL A 443 -18.47 2.01 9.14
N PHE A 444 -18.32 2.35 10.43
CA PHE A 444 -17.02 2.69 11.01
C PHE A 444 -16.41 1.47 11.71
N PRO A 445 -15.12 1.16 11.47
CA PRO A 445 -14.44 0.09 12.19
C PRO A 445 -14.49 0.28 13.72
N GLU A 446 -14.52 -0.82 14.46
CA GLU A 446 -14.62 -0.75 15.92
C GLU A 446 -13.35 -0.16 16.54
N GLU A 447 -12.19 -0.39 15.94
CA GLU A 447 -10.93 0.22 16.35
C GLU A 447 -10.97 1.75 16.22
N THR A 448 -11.64 2.27 15.19
CA THR A 448 -11.85 3.71 15.00
C THR A 448 -12.71 4.27 16.13
N LEU A 449 -13.86 3.65 16.40
CA LEU A 449 -14.75 4.11 17.47
C LEU A 449 -14.12 3.95 18.85
N ALA A 450 -13.39 2.87 19.11
CA ALA A 450 -12.67 2.65 20.37
C ALA A 450 -11.61 3.73 20.61
N ALA A 451 -10.82 4.08 19.57
CA ALA A 451 -9.83 5.14 19.68
C ALA A 451 -10.49 6.50 19.96
N LEU A 452 -11.58 6.81 19.25
CA LEU A 452 -12.33 8.05 19.44
C LEU A 452 -13.01 8.13 20.80
N ARG A 453 -13.48 7.01 21.39
CA ARG A 453 -13.97 6.98 22.77
C ARG A 453 -12.86 7.40 23.73
N VAL A 454 -11.66 6.82 23.59
CA VAL A 454 -10.52 7.17 24.45
C VAL A 454 -10.16 8.65 24.31
N ILE A 455 -10.04 9.16 23.08
CA ILE A 455 -9.70 10.56 22.81
C ILE A 455 -10.75 11.51 23.38
N ALA A 456 -12.04 11.15 23.25
CA ALA A 456 -13.14 11.98 23.68
C ALA A 456 -13.40 11.96 25.20
N MET A 457 -12.73 11.09 25.98
CA MET A 457 -12.95 11.01 27.42
C MET A 457 -12.65 12.32 28.16
N LYS A 458 -13.48 12.61 29.16
CA LYS A 458 -13.29 13.66 30.17
C LYS A 458 -12.58 13.11 31.39
N GLU A 459 -12.11 14.03 32.23
CA GLU A 459 -11.43 13.73 33.51
C GLU A 459 -12.18 12.70 34.37
N ARG A 460 -13.49 12.86 34.56
CA ARG A 460 -14.29 11.91 35.38
C ARG A 460 -14.33 10.52 34.77
N GLU A 461 -14.52 10.42 33.46
CA GLU A 461 -14.55 9.15 32.73
C GLU A 461 -13.17 8.46 32.82
N LEU A 462 -12.08 9.22 32.70
CA LEU A 462 -10.72 8.69 32.90
C LEU A 462 -10.50 8.17 34.32
N GLN A 463 -10.99 8.88 35.33
CA GLN A 463 -10.94 8.45 36.73
C GLN A 463 -11.74 7.16 36.95
N ASP A 464 -12.94 7.07 36.39
CA ASP A 464 -13.80 5.88 36.49
C ASP A 464 -13.14 4.66 35.81
N VAL A 465 -12.56 4.83 34.62
CA VAL A 465 -11.79 3.77 33.93
C VAL A 465 -10.59 3.34 34.79
N SER A 466 -9.83 4.29 35.35
CA SER A 466 -8.70 3.96 36.23
C SER A 466 -9.14 3.16 37.45
N CYS A 467 -10.23 3.57 38.10
CA CYS A 467 -10.79 2.85 39.26
C CYS A 467 -11.19 1.42 38.89
N MET A 468 -11.88 1.23 37.76
CA MET A 468 -12.27 -0.11 37.30
C MET A 468 -11.04 -1.01 37.03
N LEU A 469 -10.01 -0.47 36.38
CA LEU A 469 -8.79 -1.23 36.09
C LEU A 469 -7.98 -1.56 37.36
N GLU A 470 -7.96 -0.66 38.34
CA GLU A 470 -7.34 -0.90 39.64
C GLU A 470 -8.06 -2.00 40.43
N GLU A 471 -9.40 -1.99 40.46
CA GLU A 471 -10.20 -3.02 41.12
C GLU A 471 -9.96 -4.41 40.51
N LEU A 472 -9.90 -4.51 39.18
CA LEU A 472 -9.58 -5.77 38.50
C LEU A 472 -8.17 -6.26 38.82
N SER A 473 -7.20 -5.35 38.78
CA SER A 473 -5.79 -5.67 39.07
C SER A 473 -5.68 -6.20 40.51
N GLN A 474 -6.39 -5.60 41.47
CA GLN A 474 -6.43 -6.08 42.85
C GLN A 474 -7.08 -7.47 42.98
N SER A 475 -8.14 -7.74 42.21
CA SER A 475 -8.81 -9.04 42.21
C SER A 475 -7.94 -10.17 41.61
N ARG A 476 -7.07 -9.85 40.65
CA ARG A 476 -6.17 -10.80 39.95
C ARG A 476 -4.75 -10.81 40.52
N SER A 477 -4.58 -10.62 41.83
CA SER A 477 -3.26 -10.67 42.49
C SER A 477 -2.21 -9.70 41.92
N LYS A 478 -2.63 -8.51 41.45
CA LYS A 478 -1.79 -7.45 40.84
C LYS A 478 -1.23 -7.77 39.46
N GLU A 479 -1.84 -8.69 38.72
CA GLU A 479 -1.59 -8.81 37.30
C GLU A 479 -2.01 -7.52 36.57
N PRO A 480 -1.23 -7.04 35.59
CA PRO A 480 -1.60 -5.86 34.81
C PRO A 480 -2.86 -6.13 33.97
N PRO A 481 -3.71 -5.12 33.73
CA PRO A 481 -4.91 -5.29 32.91
C PRO A 481 -4.54 -5.68 31.48
N THR A 482 -5.26 -6.64 30.92
CA THR A 482 -5.11 -7.07 29.53
C THR A 482 -5.71 -6.04 28.57
N LYS A 483 -5.42 -6.16 27.26
CA LYS A 483 -6.04 -5.34 26.21
C LYS A 483 -7.58 -5.37 26.31
N ASP A 484 -8.16 -6.55 26.50
CA ASP A 484 -9.61 -6.73 26.60
C ASP A 484 -10.18 -6.11 27.87
N ASP A 485 -9.40 -6.12 28.97
CA ASP A 485 -9.80 -5.45 30.21
C ASP A 485 -9.88 -3.93 30.02
N VAL A 486 -8.91 -3.35 29.33
CA VAL A 486 -8.91 -1.91 29.02
C VAL A 486 -10.07 -1.56 28.10
N ALA A 487 -10.30 -2.34 27.04
CA ALA A 487 -11.40 -2.12 26.10
C ALA A 487 -12.77 -2.19 26.79
N ALA A 488 -12.97 -3.17 27.68
CA ALA A 488 -14.20 -3.31 28.45
C ALA A 488 -14.41 -2.18 29.46
N ALA A 489 -13.37 -1.75 30.18
CA ALA A 489 -13.49 -0.61 31.09
C ALA A 489 -13.85 0.68 30.35
N VAL A 490 -13.19 0.97 29.22
CA VAL A 490 -13.53 2.11 28.36
C VAL A 490 -14.97 2.00 27.84
N TRP A 491 -15.39 0.81 27.42
CA TRP A 491 -16.75 0.56 26.96
C TRP A 491 -17.81 0.77 28.06
N GLU A 492 -17.56 0.37 29.29
CA GLU A 492 -18.54 0.56 30.37
C GLU A 492 -18.73 2.04 30.75
N VAL A 493 -17.64 2.80 30.72
CA VAL A 493 -17.66 4.20 31.15
C VAL A 493 -18.09 5.17 30.03
N CYS A 494 -17.72 4.89 28.77
CA CYS A 494 -17.81 5.88 27.70
C CYS A 494 -18.97 5.63 26.73
N GLY A 495 -19.84 6.64 26.56
CA GLY A 495 -20.88 6.66 25.53
C GLY A 495 -20.32 6.79 24.10
N ASN A 496 -21.16 6.50 23.11
CA ASN A 496 -20.77 6.65 21.69
C ASN A 496 -20.99 8.09 21.19
N SER A 497 -21.80 8.90 21.88
CA SER A 497 -22.19 10.23 21.42
C SER A 497 -20.99 11.17 21.27
N ARG A 498 -20.09 11.24 22.25
CA ARG A 498 -18.88 12.10 22.17
C ARG A 498 -17.89 11.63 21.11
N ALA A 499 -17.74 10.31 20.95
CA ALA A 499 -16.86 9.72 19.94
C ALA A 499 -17.39 9.99 18.52
N LEU A 500 -18.68 9.82 18.29
CA LEU A 500 -19.33 10.11 17.00
C LEU A 500 -19.37 11.61 16.71
N GLN A 501 -19.59 12.47 17.71
CA GLN A 501 -19.45 13.92 17.53
C GLN A 501 -18.03 14.29 17.09
N LEU A 502 -17.01 13.75 17.77
CA LEU A 502 -15.62 13.98 17.37
C LEU A 502 -15.35 13.48 15.95
N LEU A 503 -15.88 12.32 15.57
CA LEU A 503 -15.77 11.81 14.20
C LEU A 503 -16.40 12.76 13.18
N THR A 504 -17.62 13.21 13.44
CA THR A 504 -18.32 14.20 12.61
C THR A 504 -17.49 15.47 12.46
N ASP A 505 -16.96 16.00 13.56
CA ASP A 505 -16.14 17.22 13.54
C ASP A 505 -14.85 17.04 12.72
N LEU A 506 -14.19 15.87 12.85
CA LEU A 506 -13.00 15.53 12.07
C LEU A 506 -13.31 15.43 10.57
N ILE A 507 -14.42 14.78 10.20
CA ILE A 507 -14.84 14.65 8.80
C ILE A 507 -15.22 16.02 8.23
N VAL A 508 -15.95 16.86 8.97
CA VAL A 508 -16.31 18.22 8.56
C VAL A 508 -15.05 19.06 8.34
N SER A 509 -14.10 19.03 9.27
CA SER A 509 -12.83 19.75 9.12
C SER A 509 -12.08 19.30 7.86
N LYS A 510 -12.00 17.98 7.64
CA LYS A 510 -11.33 17.41 6.47
C LYS A 510 -12.04 17.78 5.16
N LEU A 511 -13.38 17.80 5.15
CA LEU A 511 -14.15 18.22 3.98
C LEU A 511 -13.93 19.71 3.67
N LEU A 512 -13.85 20.57 4.69
CA LEU A 512 -13.53 21.99 4.51
C LEU A 512 -12.14 22.17 3.90
N GLU A 513 -11.14 21.45 4.38
CA GLU A 513 -9.78 21.45 3.77
C GLU A 513 -9.82 21.00 2.31
N LEU A 514 -10.57 19.94 1.99
CA LEU A 514 -10.68 19.43 0.62
C LEU A 514 -11.33 20.43 -0.33
N GLU A 515 -12.32 21.18 0.14
CA GLU A 515 -13.01 22.19 -0.67
C GLU A 515 -12.26 23.54 -0.70
N GLU A 516 -11.30 23.74 0.21
CA GLU A 516 -10.42 24.90 0.23
C GLU A 516 -9.51 24.92 -1.02
N GLY A 517 -9.56 26.02 -1.77
CA GLY A 517 -8.78 26.21 -3.00
C GLY A 517 -9.38 25.55 -4.24
N THR A 518 -9.95 24.34 -4.13
CA THR A 518 -10.42 23.56 -5.30
C THR A 518 -11.95 23.52 -5.48
N GLY A 519 -12.73 24.02 -4.52
CA GLY A 519 -14.19 24.10 -4.61
C GLY A 519 -14.91 22.78 -4.29
N THR A 520 -16.21 22.69 -4.61
CA THR A 520 -17.06 21.56 -4.19
C THR A 520 -16.99 20.38 -5.17
N ALA A 521 -17.39 19.18 -4.72
CA ALA A 521 -17.54 18.00 -5.60
C ALA A 521 -18.44 18.23 -6.83
N LYS A 522 -19.46 19.10 -6.72
CA LYS A 522 -20.32 19.46 -7.86
C LYS A 522 -19.58 20.32 -8.88
N SER A 523 -18.74 21.24 -8.40
CA SER A 523 -17.88 22.05 -9.26
C SER A 523 -16.89 21.17 -10.02
N ASP A 524 -16.31 20.17 -9.35
CA ASP A 524 -15.40 19.21 -10.01
C ASP A 524 -16.13 18.38 -11.07
N GLN A 525 -17.36 17.95 -10.79
CA GLN A 525 -18.18 17.25 -11.79
C GLN A 525 -18.45 18.14 -13.02
N GLU A 526 -18.74 19.42 -12.83
CA GLU A 526 -18.90 20.36 -13.94
C GLU A 526 -17.61 20.53 -14.76
N ILE A 527 -16.44 20.55 -14.11
CA ILE A 527 -15.14 20.59 -14.79
C ILE A 527 -14.97 19.37 -15.69
N LEU A 528 -15.27 18.16 -15.19
CA LEU A 528 -15.17 16.92 -15.97
C LEU A 528 -16.16 16.89 -17.14
N LEU A 529 -17.40 17.35 -16.94
CA LEU A 529 -18.39 17.43 -18.02
C LEU A 529 -17.94 18.37 -19.15
N ARG A 530 -17.35 19.53 -18.80
CA ARG A 530 -16.79 20.46 -19.80
C ARG A 530 -15.57 19.89 -20.50
N TYR A 531 -14.76 19.10 -19.80
CA TYR A 531 -13.64 18.38 -20.39
C TYR A 531 -14.11 17.38 -21.45
N GLU A 532 -15.12 16.56 -21.13
CA GLU A 532 -15.73 15.60 -22.06
C GLU A 532 -16.38 16.26 -23.27
N ALA A 533 -17.02 17.42 -23.05
CA ALA A 533 -17.57 18.26 -24.12
C ALA A 533 -16.50 18.98 -24.97
N GLN A 534 -15.21 18.81 -24.66
CA GLN A 534 -14.08 19.46 -25.31
C GLN A 534 -14.14 21.01 -25.24
N GLU A 535 -14.83 21.54 -24.23
CA GLU A 535 -15.00 22.99 -24.02
C GLU A 535 -13.77 23.64 -23.36
N ASN A 536 -12.87 22.84 -22.77
CA ASN A 536 -11.64 23.31 -22.15
C ASN A 536 -10.40 22.62 -22.73
N PRO A 537 -9.86 23.10 -23.88
CA PRO A 537 -8.75 22.44 -24.57
C PRO A 537 -7.41 22.55 -23.83
N SER A 538 -7.29 23.36 -22.77
CA SER A 538 -6.04 23.52 -22.01
C SER A 538 -5.87 22.54 -20.86
N MET A 539 -6.90 21.77 -20.51
CA MET A 539 -6.83 20.82 -19.39
C MET A 539 -6.03 19.58 -19.80
N SER A 540 -4.97 19.26 -19.05
CA SER A 540 -4.15 18.07 -19.28
C SER A 540 -4.81 16.81 -18.70
N GLU A 541 -4.37 15.62 -19.13
CA GLU A 541 -4.79 14.35 -18.51
C GLU A 541 -4.34 14.23 -17.04
N LYS A 542 -3.21 14.87 -16.69
CA LYS A 542 -2.73 14.98 -15.29
C LYS A 542 -3.73 15.77 -14.45
N MET A 543 -4.15 16.95 -14.94
CA MET A 543 -5.20 17.77 -14.30
C MET A 543 -6.52 17.02 -14.20
N LYS A 544 -6.95 16.31 -15.25
CA LYS A 544 -8.14 15.45 -15.21
C LYS A 544 -8.05 14.41 -14.10
N SER A 545 -6.90 13.75 -13.95
CA SER A 545 -6.67 12.77 -12.91
C SER A 545 -6.76 13.39 -11.50
N CYS A 546 -6.24 14.62 -11.32
CA CYS A 546 -6.41 15.39 -10.08
C CYS A 546 -7.89 15.65 -9.75
N VAL A 547 -8.67 16.08 -10.74
CA VAL A 547 -10.09 16.40 -10.56
C VAL A 547 -10.88 15.15 -10.20
N ILE A 548 -10.66 14.02 -10.89
CA ILE A 548 -11.31 12.74 -10.57
C ILE A 548 -10.99 12.32 -9.13
N TYR A 549 -9.70 12.33 -8.76
CA TYR A 549 -9.27 11.94 -7.42
C TYR A 549 -9.89 12.81 -6.32
N ARG A 550 -9.75 14.14 -6.40
CA ARG A 550 -10.25 15.04 -5.35
C ARG A 550 -11.78 15.02 -5.28
N MET A 551 -12.46 14.86 -6.41
CA MET A 551 -13.91 14.70 -6.45
C MET A 551 -14.34 13.44 -5.71
N GLY A 552 -13.66 12.31 -5.94
CA GLY A 552 -13.90 11.06 -5.21
C GLY A 552 -13.72 11.22 -3.70
N GLN A 553 -12.64 11.87 -3.27
CA GLN A 553 -12.38 12.16 -1.85
C GLN A 553 -13.50 13.03 -1.22
N LYS A 554 -13.97 14.06 -1.93
CA LYS A 554 -15.08 14.92 -1.46
C LYS A 554 -16.41 14.17 -1.39
N TYR A 555 -16.68 13.24 -2.32
CA TYR A 555 -17.88 12.41 -2.27
C TYR A 555 -17.84 11.43 -1.10
N LEU A 556 -16.74 10.69 -0.93
CA LEU A 556 -16.58 9.77 0.20
C LEU A 556 -16.69 10.51 1.54
N ALA A 557 -16.05 11.67 1.68
CA ALA A 557 -16.17 12.50 2.88
C ALA A 557 -17.63 12.86 3.19
N LYS A 558 -18.43 13.22 2.18
CA LYS A 558 -19.85 13.54 2.34
C LYS A 558 -20.70 12.32 2.70
N GLU A 559 -20.44 11.17 2.09
CA GLU A 559 -21.17 9.92 2.40
C GLU A 559 -20.88 9.44 3.83
N PHE A 560 -19.62 9.41 4.23
CA PHE A 560 -19.24 9.06 5.61
C PHE A 560 -19.74 10.10 6.62
N LEU A 561 -19.75 11.39 6.27
CA LEU A 561 -20.33 12.41 7.13
C LEU A 561 -21.81 12.13 7.40
N HIS A 562 -22.57 11.78 6.35
CA HIS A 562 -23.98 11.49 6.48
C HIS A 562 -24.26 10.27 7.38
N GLU A 563 -23.46 9.22 7.25
CA GLU A 563 -23.50 8.05 8.14
C GLU A 563 -23.14 8.44 9.60
N ALA A 564 -22.09 9.23 9.81
CA ALA A 564 -21.67 9.68 11.15
C ALA A 564 -22.74 10.51 11.85
N GLU A 565 -23.31 11.51 11.17
CA GLU A 565 -24.38 12.36 11.68
C GLU A 565 -25.61 11.52 12.07
N ARG A 566 -26.00 10.55 11.23
CA ARG A 566 -27.16 9.73 11.52
C ARG A 566 -26.93 8.78 12.69
N LEU A 567 -25.75 8.17 12.79
CA LEU A 567 -25.39 7.34 13.94
C LEU A 567 -25.34 8.16 15.23
N LEU A 568 -24.84 9.40 15.17
CA LEU A 568 -24.83 10.33 16.31
C LEU A 568 -26.26 10.64 16.77
N GLU A 569 -27.18 10.97 15.85
CA GLU A 569 -28.59 11.19 16.17
C GLU A 569 -29.23 9.97 16.87
N LEU A 570 -29.04 8.78 16.32
CA LEU A 570 -29.56 7.54 16.89
C LEU A 570 -28.99 7.28 18.29
N THR A 571 -27.70 7.52 18.48
CA THR A 571 -27.02 7.37 19.77
C THR A 571 -27.60 8.32 20.81
N ILE A 572 -27.83 9.59 20.46
CA ILE A 572 -28.41 10.58 21.38
C ILE A 572 -29.84 10.16 21.77
N ILE A 573 -30.64 9.65 20.83
CA ILE A 573 -32.00 9.16 21.11
C ILE A 573 -31.97 7.97 22.07
N GLU A 574 -31.07 7.00 21.86
CA GLU A 574 -30.92 5.84 22.74
C GLU A 574 -30.45 6.24 24.15
N GLU A 575 -29.41 7.08 24.24
CA GLU A 575 -28.86 7.55 25.52
C GLU A 575 -29.89 8.39 26.32
N THR A 576 -30.70 9.21 25.64
CA THR A 576 -31.78 9.98 26.29
C THR A 576 -32.99 9.13 26.71
N ALA A 577 -33.35 8.11 25.93
CA ALA A 577 -34.42 7.17 26.29
C ALA A 577 -34.07 6.36 27.55
N VAL A 578 -32.82 5.90 27.67
CA VAL A 578 -32.32 5.21 28.88
C VAL A 578 -32.34 6.15 30.09
N GLY A 579 -31.96 7.42 29.92
CA GLY A 579 -32.05 8.44 30.98
C GLY A 579 -33.49 8.67 31.49
N HIS A 580 -34.50 8.53 30.64
CA HIS A 580 -35.91 8.60 31.04
C HIS A 580 -36.44 7.31 31.69
N GLU A 581 -35.97 6.12 31.30
CA GLU A 581 -36.33 4.87 31.99
C GLU A 581 -35.78 4.83 33.43
N ILE A 582 -34.58 5.36 33.67
CA ILE A 582 -33.98 5.42 35.01
C ILE A 582 -34.74 6.43 35.91
N HIS A 583 -35.23 7.54 35.36
CA HIS A 583 -36.05 8.50 36.10
C HIS A 583 -37.50 8.03 36.36
N GLY A 584 -38.00 7.04 35.60
CA GLY A 584 -39.31 6.43 35.83
C GLY A 584 -39.37 5.50 37.05
N TYR A 585 -38.23 5.03 37.57
CA TYR A 585 -38.15 4.13 38.73
C TYR A 585 -37.80 4.83 40.06
N LEU A 586 -37.58 6.14 40.06
CA LEU A 586 -37.36 6.95 41.26
C LEU A 586 -38.54 7.89 41.54
N ALA A 587 -39.75 7.33 41.66
CA ALA A 587 -40.85 8.01 42.35
C ALA A 587 -40.80 7.61 43.85
N PRO A 588 -40.63 8.56 44.79
CA PRO A 588 -40.51 8.24 46.20
C PRO A 588 -41.87 7.87 46.78
N THR A 589 -42.05 6.60 47.14
CA THR A 589 -43.10 6.19 48.09
C THR A 589 -42.53 6.26 49.50
N TYR A 590 -42.46 7.47 50.05
CA TYR A 590 -42.51 7.63 51.51
C TYR A 590 -43.97 7.92 51.89
N ARG A 591 -44.64 6.90 52.41
CA ARG A 591 -45.77 7.05 53.32
C ARG A 591 -45.46 6.29 54.60
N ASP A 592 -45.64 7.03 55.69
CA ASP A 592 -45.62 6.73 57.12
C ASP A 592 -44.26 6.61 57.82
#